data_AF-A0A0C2FWJ3-F1
#
_entry.id   AF-A0A0C2FWJ3-F1
#
_cell.length_a   1.000
_cell.length_b   1.000
_cell.length_c   1.000
_cell.angle_alpha   90.00
_cell.angle_beta   90.00
_cell.angle_gamma   90.00
#
_symmetry.space_group_name_H-M   'P 1'
#
loop_
_entity.id
_entity.type
_entity.pdbx_description
1 polymer ?
#
loop_
_entity_poly.entity_id
_entity_poly.type
_entity_poly.pdbx_seq_one_letter_code
_entity_poly.pdbx_strand_id
1 'polypeptide(L)' 'MRHRQIVEYYGHRLNWKKTSWWTASLVFMWIGFASAIGGAMVANFRLSEMKLVHGIGAILTFVGMVIYGWGQVILG' A
#
# COMPACT_ATOMS: atom_id res chain seq x y z
N MET A 1 2.25 -23.60 16.75
CA MET A 1 1.04 -24.37 16.38
C MET A 1 -0.27 -23.57 16.51
N ARG A 2 -0.50 -22.81 17.60
CA ARG A 2 -1.74 -22.04 17.84
C ARG A 2 -2.09 -21.00 16.74
N HIS A 3 -1.10 -20.26 16.22
CA HIS A 3 -1.32 -19.28 15.14
C HIS A 3 -1.84 -19.94 13.86
N ARG A 4 -1.29 -21.08 13.47
CA ARG A 4 -1.68 -21.81 12.26
C ARG A 4 -3.12 -22.32 12.35
N GLN A 5 -3.52 -22.87 13.51
CA GLN A 5 -4.90 -23.32 13.75
C GLN A 5 -5.90 -22.16 13.72
N ILE A 6 -5.54 -20.99 14.24
CA ILE A 6 -6.36 -19.78 14.15
C ILE A 6 -6.52 -19.36 12.69
N VAL A 7 -5.42 -19.29 11.93
CA VAL A 7 -5.46 -18.92 10.50
C VAL A 7 -6.27 -19.91 9.68
N GLU A 8 -6.14 -21.21 9.94
CA GLU A 8 -6.94 -22.26 9.28
C GLU A 8 -8.43 -22.12 9.66
N TYR A 9 -8.78 -21.88 10.93
CA TYR A 9 -10.16 -21.71 11.37
C TYR A 9 -10.84 -20.49 10.73
N TYR A 10 -10.22 -19.31 10.79
CA TYR A 10 -10.73 -18.09 10.16
C TYR A 10 -10.69 -18.18 8.62
N GLY A 11 -9.70 -18.87 8.07
CA GLY A 11 -9.59 -19.15 6.65
C GLY A 11 -10.76 -20.00 6.13
N HIS A 12 -11.07 -21.10 6.81
CA HIS A 12 -12.08 -22.06 6.35
C HIS A 12 -13.52 -21.69 6.69
N ARG A 13 -13.77 -21.07 7.86
CA ARG A 13 -15.14 -20.76 8.33
C ARG A 13 -15.61 -19.37 7.93
N LEU A 14 -14.74 -18.37 7.97
CA LEU A 14 -15.07 -16.98 7.65
C LEU A 14 -14.77 -16.59 6.21
N ASN A 15 -14.08 -17.46 5.44
CA ASN A 15 -13.64 -17.17 4.08
C ASN A 15 -13.00 -15.77 3.96
N TRP A 16 -12.26 -15.35 5.00
CA TRP A 16 -11.87 -13.94 5.14
C TRP A 16 -10.98 -13.45 3.98
N LYS A 17 -10.26 -14.34 3.29
CA LYS A 17 -9.50 -14.00 2.07
C LYS A 17 -10.37 -13.69 0.85
N LYS A 18 -11.64 -14.09 0.86
CA LYS A 18 -12.64 -13.79 -0.18
C LYS A 18 -13.49 -12.56 0.15
N THR A 19 -13.31 -11.94 1.32
CA THR A 19 -14.08 -10.73 1.64
C THR A 19 -13.52 -9.55 0.87
N SER A 20 -14.43 -8.68 0.41
CA SER A 20 -14.06 -7.45 -0.28
C SER A 20 -13.12 -6.57 0.56
N TRP A 21 -13.27 -6.60 1.89
CA TRP A 21 -12.38 -5.90 2.82
C TRP A 21 -10.92 -6.36 2.72
N TRP A 22 -10.66 -7.67 2.66
CA TRP A 22 -9.29 -8.18 2.53
C TRP A 22 -8.64 -7.73 1.23
N THR A 23 -9.37 -7.82 0.11
CA THR A 23 -8.88 -7.38 -1.19
C THR A 23 -8.63 -5.88 -1.21
N ALA A 24 -9.54 -5.08 -0.63
CA ALA A 24 -9.37 -3.63 -0.53
C ALA A 24 -8.13 -3.27 0.29
N SER A 25 -7.95 -3.88 1.46
CA SER A 25 -6.77 -3.67 2.31
C SER A 25 -5.47 -4.06 1.60
N LEU A 26 -5.48 -5.16 0.82
CA LEU A 26 -4.33 -5.57 0.02
C LEU A 26 -4.01 -4.55 -1.10
N VAL A 27 -5.02 -4.00 -1.77
CA VAL A 27 -4.83 -2.95 -2.77
C VAL A 27 -4.24 -1.70 -2.15
N PHE A 28 -4.76 -1.24 -1.01
CA PHE A 28 -4.19 -0.08 -0.31
C PHE A 28 -2.75 -0.33 0.13
N MET A 29 -2.42 -1.53 0.64
CA MET A 29 -1.04 -1.89 0.96
C MET A 29 -0.10 -1.70 -0.24
N TRP A 30 -0.49 -2.16 -1.43
CA TRP A 30 0.31 -1.98 -2.64
C TRP A 30 0.45 -0.52 -3.05
N ILE A 31 -0.61 0.28 -2.89
CA ILE A 31 -0.56 1.73 -3.14
C ILE A 31 0.42 2.41 -2.18
N GLY A 32 0.36 2.09 -0.88
CA GLY A 32 1.30 2.60 0.11
C GLY A 32 2.75 2.20 -0.19
N PHE A 33 2.97 0.95 -0.63
CA PHE A 33 4.30 0.48 -1.03
C PHE A 33 4.85 1.24 -2.25
N ALA A 34 4.05 1.38 -3.32
CA ALA A 34 4.43 2.16 -4.49
C ALA A 34 4.71 3.63 -4.15
N SER A 35 3.93 4.18 -3.23
CA SER A 35 4.13 5.54 -2.72
C SER A 35 5.46 5.71 -1.98
N ALA A 36 5.87 4.72 -1.18
CA ALA A 36 7.16 4.73 -0.49
C ALA A 36 8.33 4.66 -1.47
N ILE A 37 8.20 3.88 -2.55
CA ILE A 37 9.17 3.87 -3.67
C ILE A 37 9.27 5.27 -4.28
N GLY A 38 8.13 5.93 -4.55
CA GLY A 38 8.12 7.31 -5.00
C GLY A 38 8.89 8.24 -4.06
N GLY A 39 8.70 8.09 -2.74
CA GLY A 39 9.37 8.91 -1.74
C GLY A 39 10.88 8.73 -1.77
N ALA A 40 11.34 7.48 -1.93
CA ALA A 40 12.75 7.17 -2.12
C ALA A 40 13.30 7.79 -3.43
N MET A 41 12.52 7.79 -4.52
CA MET A 41 12.93 8.44 -5.77
C MET A 41 13.12 9.94 -5.60
N VAL A 42 12.16 10.63 -4.99
CA VAL A 42 12.24 12.08 -4.73
C VAL A 42 13.45 12.41 -3.85
N ALA A 43 13.76 11.56 -2.87
CA ALA A 43 14.88 11.74 -1.96
C ALA A 43 16.26 11.54 -2.63
N ASN A 44 16.35 10.63 -3.61
CA ASN A 44 17.62 10.25 -4.22
C ASN A 44 17.88 10.91 -5.59
N PHE A 45 16.84 11.18 -6.38
CA PHE A 45 16.97 11.82 -7.69
C PHE A 45 16.61 13.28 -7.60
N ARG A 46 17.60 14.17 -7.71
CA ARG A 46 17.38 15.62 -7.65
C ARG A 46 16.65 16.11 -8.89
N LEU A 47 15.75 17.08 -8.70
CA LEU A 47 14.99 17.71 -9.79
C LEU A 47 15.90 18.33 -10.87
N SER A 48 17.06 18.86 -10.48
CA SER A 48 18.03 19.49 -11.37
C SER A 48 18.75 18.51 -12.30
N GLU A 49 18.87 17.24 -11.89
CA GLU A 49 19.65 16.22 -12.60
C GLU A 49 18.74 15.25 -13.37
N MET A 50 17.62 14.84 -12.76
CA MET A 50 16.71 13.86 -13.34
C MET A 50 15.25 14.28 -13.16
N LYS A 51 14.89 15.41 -13.78
CA LYS A 51 13.55 16.04 -13.66
C LYS A 51 12.38 15.09 -13.87
N LEU A 52 12.47 14.23 -14.89
CA LEU A 52 11.40 13.27 -15.22
C LEU A 52 11.24 12.21 -14.12
N VAL A 53 12.35 11.62 -13.66
CA VAL A 53 12.34 10.59 -12.61
C VAL A 53 11.85 11.18 -11.29
N HIS A 54 12.34 12.37 -10.92
CA HIS A 54 11.87 13.10 -9.75
C HIS A 54 10.38 13.41 -9.84
N GLY A 55 9.89 13.85 -11.01
CA GLY A 55 8.47 14.13 -11.24
C GLY A 55 7.58 12.90 -11.07
N ILE A 56 7.98 11.75 -11.61
CA ILE A 56 7.27 10.47 -11.41
C ILE A 56 7.25 10.10 -9.92
N GLY A 57 8.41 10.18 -9.26
CA GLY A 57 8.52 9.92 -7.82
C GLY A 57 7.59 10.81 -6.99
N ALA A 58 7.53 12.10 -7.31
CA ALA A 58 6.68 13.06 -6.62
C ALA A 58 5.19 12.71 -6.78
N ILE A 59 4.74 12.39 -8.00
CA ILE A 59 3.35 11.99 -8.24
C ILE A 59 3.01 10.70 -7.46
N LEU A 60 3.86 9.68 -7.55
CA LEU A 60 3.67 8.41 -6.84
C LEU A 60 3.59 8.63 -5.33
N THR A 61 4.46 9.49 -4.78
CA THR A 61 4.49 9.78 -3.35
C THR A 61 3.24 10.52 -2.90
N PHE A 62 2.90 11.63 -3.54
CA PHE A 62 1.81 12.48 -3.08
C PHE A 62 0.45 11.82 -3.27
N VAL A 63 0.16 11.33 -4.48
CA VAL A 63 -1.13 10.70 -4.78
C VAL A 63 -1.25 9.38 -4.01
N GLY A 64 -0.18 8.58 -3.99
CA GLY A 64 -0.15 7.31 -3.28
C GLY A 64 -0.35 7.45 -1.78
N MET A 65 0.34 8.39 -1.11
CA MET A 65 0.18 8.61 0.34
C MET A 65 -1.22 9.13 0.68
N VAL A 66 -1.82 10.00 -0.13
CA VAL A 66 -3.18 10.49 0.10
C VAL A 66 -4.19 9.34 0.01
N ILE A 67 -4.13 8.54 -1.06
CA ILE A 67 -5.04 7.40 -1.26
C ILE A 67 -4.83 6.36 -0.15
N TYR A 68 -3.58 6.02 0.15
CA TYR A 68 -3.26 5.06 1.21
C TYR A 68 -3.71 5.56 2.58
N GLY A 69 -3.39 6.81 2.93
CA GLY A 69 -3.73 7.42 4.22
C GLY A 69 -5.24 7.44 4.46
N TRP A 70 -6.01 7.95 3.50
CA TRP A 70 -7.48 7.91 3.61
C TRP A 70 -8.04 6.49 3.59
N GLY A 71 -7.43 5.58 2.82
CA GLY A 71 -7.79 4.16 2.84
C GLY A 71 -7.63 3.52 4.22
N GLN A 72 -6.55 3.84 4.95
CA GLN A 72 -6.34 3.38 6.32
C GLN A 72 -7.36 3.98 7.30
N VAL A 73 -7.77 5.24 7.12
CA VAL A 73 -8.79 5.88 7.97
C VAL A 73 -10.18 5.27 7.76
N ILE A 74 -10.52 4.88 6.54
CA ILE A 74 -11.85 4.34 6.21
C ILE A 74 -11.95 2.84 6.54
N LEU A 75 -10.87 2.07 6.33
CA LEU A 75 -10.87 0.61 6.48
C LEU A 75 -10.30 0.10 7.79
N GLY A 76 -9.50 0.92 8.50
CA GLY A 76 -8.90 0.60 9.79
C GLY A 76 -9.83 0.91 10.96
#